data_AF-T1BKZ4-F1
#
_entry.id   AF-T1BKZ4-F1
#
_cell.length_a   1.000
_cell.length_b   1.000
_cell.length_c   1.000
_cell.angle_alpha   90.00
_cell.angle_beta   90.00
_cell.angle_gamma   90.00
#
_symmetry.space_group_name_H-M   'P 1'
#
loop_
_entity.id
_entity.type
_entity.pdbx_description
1 polymer ?
#
loop_
_entity_poly.entity_id
_entity_poly.type
_entity_poly.pdbx_seq_one_letter_code
_entity_poly.pdbx_strand_id
1 'polypeptide(L)'
;MRKFRPEVIQQLDQLLETCTCQEAAERLNALGYRNWEGQPFSREKVHGIRFNYRLKTSLERLRGRGWLFAKELARRLEVSSTTIHQWGRAGLLARKYYGNRRCLYEPVKSVKVRSGKGERSVPSFTRAPQSR
;
A
#
# COMPACT_ATOMS: atom_id res chain seq x y z
N MET A 1 -21.94 21.23 8.18
CA MET A 1 -20.79 20.54 7.56
C MET A 1 -20.17 21.45 6.50
N ARG A 2 -18.89 21.83 6.66
CA ARG A 2 -18.16 22.62 5.65
C ARG A 2 -17.89 21.73 4.43
N LYS A 3 -18.46 22.07 3.28
CA LYS A 3 -18.33 21.29 2.04
C LYS A 3 -17.01 21.64 1.37
N PHE A 4 -16.10 20.67 1.26
CA PHE A 4 -14.99 20.78 0.30
C PHE A 4 -15.53 20.66 -1.12
N ARG A 5 -14.87 21.30 -2.07
CA ARG A 5 -15.21 21.15 -3.49
C ARG A 5 -15.15 19.66 -3.86
N PRO A 6 -16.14 19.13 -4.59
CA PRO A 6 -16.17 17.71 -4.96
C PRO A 6 -14.91 17.27 -5.73
N GLU A 7 -14.32 18.18 -6.49
CA GLU A 7 -13.05 17.96 -7.20
C GLU A 7 -11.89 17.64 -6.24
N VAL A 8 -11.75 18.36 -5.13
CA VAL A 8 -10.71 18.10 -4.13
C VAL A 8 -10.92 16.73 -3.48
N ILE A 9 -12.18 16.35 -3.24
CA ILE A 9 -12.52 15.06 -2.64
C ILE A 9 -12.20 13.92 -3.60
N GLN A 10 -12.55 14.05 -4.89
CA GLN A 10 -12.20 13.06 -5.91
C GLN A 10 -10.69 12.95 -6.10
N GLN A 11 -9.97 14.07 -6.20
CA GLN A 11 -8.52 14.05 -6.30
C GLN A 11 -7.88 13.41 -5.08
N LEU A 12 -8.37 13.75 -3.88
CA LEU A 12 -7.89 13.12 -2.66
C LEU A 12 -8.16 11.61 -2.67
N ASP A 13 -9.34 11.17 -3.12
CA ASP A 13 -9.69 9.75 -3.23
C ASP A 13 -8.76 8.98 -4.18
N GLN A 14 -8.42 9.56 -5.33
CA GLN A 14 -7.46 8.99 -6.27
C GLN A 14 -6.05 8.97 -5.71
N LEU A 15 -5.61 10.05 -5.07
CA LEU A 15 -4.27 10.12 -4.46
C LEU A 15 -4.12 9.15 -3.29
N LEU A 16 -5.16 8.96 -2.49
CA LEU A 16 -5.19 7.97 -1.40
C LEU A 16 -5.13 6.53 -1.89
N GLU A 17 -5.30 6.26 -3.19
CA GLU A 17 -5.07 4.91 -3.72
C GLU A 17 -3.59 4.53 -3.73
N THR A 18 -2.71 5.49 -3.98
CA THR A 18 -1.27 5.24 -4.16
C THR A 18 -0.39 5.85 -3.08
N CYS A 19 -0.90 6.83 -2.34
CA CYS A 19 -0.10 7.69 -1.46
C CYS A 19 -0.73 7.82 -0.08
N THR A 20 0.10 8.14 0.90
CA THR A 20 -0.35 8.43 2.27
C THR A 20 -1.11 9.74 2.37
N CYS A 21 -1.81 9.99 3.48
CA CYS A 21 -2.45 11.29 3.72
C CYS A 21 -1.46 12.47 3.70
N GLN A 22 -0.19 12.23 4.06
CA GLN A 22 0.85 13.25 3.98
C GLN A 22 1.22 13.53 2.52
N GLU A 23 1.61 12.50 1.77
CA GLU A 23 1.95 12.64 0.35
C GLU A 23 0.78 13.15 -0.49
N ALA A 24 -0.45 12.76 -0.15
CA ALA A 24 -1.67 13.25 -0.79
C ALA A 24 -1.86 14.75 -0.52
N ALA A 25 -1.55 15.24 0.69
CA ALA A 25 -1.56 16.67 0.99
C ALA A 25 -0.50 17.41 0.16
N GLU A 26 0.72 16.88 0.10
CA GLU A 26 1.82 17.45 -0.69
C GLU A 26 1.47 17.50 -2.19
N ARG A 27 0.90 16.43 -2.74
CA ARG A 27 0.45 16.40 -4.14
C ARG A 27 -0.72 17.34 -4.40
N LEU A 28 -1.70 17.43 -3.49
CA LEU A 28 -2.78 18.41 -3.62
C LEU A 28 -2.23 19.85 -3.66
N ASN A 29 -1.26 20.16 -2.80
CA ASN A 29 -0.59 21.46 -2.80
C ASN A 29 0.21 21.70 -4.09
N ALA A 30 0.91 20.67 -4.58
CA ALA A 30 1.67 20.73 -5.83
C ALA A 30 0.77 20.93 -7.06
N LEU A 31 -0.45 20.37 -7.04
CA LEU A 31 -1.49 20.60 -8.05
C LEU A 31 -2.16 21.97 -7.93
N GLY A 32 -1.76 22.79 -6.96
CA GLY A 32 -2.29 24.14 -6.75
C GLY A 32 -3.60 24.20 -5.96
N TYR A 33 -4.10 23.08 -5.44
CA TYR A 33 -5.29 23.09 -4.59
C TYR A 33 -4.98 23.75 -3.26
N ARG A 34 -5.86 24.67 -2.86
CA ARG A 34 -5.83 25.33 -1.55
C ARG A 34 -7.12 25.04 -0.80
N ASN A 35 -7.05 25.17 0.52
CA ASN A 35 -8.25 25.13 1.33
C ASN A 35 -9.07 26.42 1.15
N TRP A 36 -10.24 26.49 1.78
CA TRP A 36 -11.15 27.64 1.69
C TRP A 36 -10.57 28.94 2.29
N GLU A 37 -9.51 28.84 3.09
CA GLU A 37 -8.76 29.96 3.69
C GLU A 37 -7.56 30.37 2.82
N GLY A 38 -7.39 29.76 1.64
CA GLY A 38 -6.22 29.97 0.77
C GLY A 38 -4.95 29.28 1.27
N GLN A 39 -5.01 28.53 2.37
CA GLN A 39 -3.86 27.86 2.95
C GLN A 39 -3.59 26.50 2.30
N PRO A 40 -2.34 26.00 2.33
CA PRO A 40 -2.03 24.65 1.90
C PRO A 40 -2.74 23.58 2.74
N PHE A 41 -2.93 22.41 2.15
CA PHE A 41 -3.38 21.21 2.84
C PHE A 41 -2.27 20.66 3.73
N SER A 42 -2.59 20.43 5.00
CA SER A 42 -1.77 19.69 5.94
C SER A 42 -2.27 18.24 6.07
N ARG A 43 -1.39 17.33 6.51
CA ARG A 43 -1.72 15.94 6.81
C ARG A 43 -2.99 15.80 7.67
N GLU A 44 -3.14 16.65 8.70
CA GLU A 44 -4.29 16.64 9.61
C GLU A 44 -5.59 17.05 8.91
N LYS A 45 -5.53 18.07 8.04
CA LYS A 45 -6.69 18.53 7.25
C LYS A 45 -7.16 17.40 6.31
N VAL A 46 -6.23 16.73 5.62
CA VAL A 46 -6.52 15.55 4.79
C VAL A 46 -7.09 14.40 5.63
N HIS A 47 -6.56 14.17 6.83
CA HIS A 47 -7.11 13.14 7.74
C HIS A 47 -8.55 13.45 8.13
N GLY A 48 -8.86 14.72 8.44
CA GLY A 48 -10.21 15.17 8.77
C GLY A 48 -11.18 15.03 7.59
N ILE A 49 -10.76 15.39 6.37
CA ILE A 49 -11.55 15.19 5.15
C ILE A 49 -11.82 13.70 4.95
N ARG A 50 -10.79 12.86 5.05
CA ARG A 50 -10.93 11.40 4.94
C ARG A 50 -11.96 10.85 5.93
N PHE A 51 -11.90 11.29 7.19
CA PHE A 51 -12.81 10.83 8.24
C PHE A 51 -14.26 11.31 7.99
N ASN A 52 -14.44 12.60 7.69
CA ASN A 52 -15.76 13.17 7.46
C ASN A 52 -16.45 12.61 6.20
N TYR A 53 -15.68 12.36 5.14
CA TYR A 53 -16.19 11.83 3.87
C TYR A 53 -16.08 10.31 3.78
N ARG A 54 -15.67 9.63 4.87
CA ARG A 54 -15.50 8.17 4.96
C ARG A 54 -14.70 7.59 3.78
N LEU A 55 -13.68 8.31 3.33
CA LEU A 55 -12.83 7.86 2.24
C LEU A 55 -11.99 6.66 2.71
N LYS A 56 -11.99 5.59 1.91
CA LYS A 56 -11.23 4.37 2.20
C LYS A 56 -9.74 4.66 2.13
N THR A 57 -9.00 4.17 3.11
CA THR A 57 -7.53 4.24 3.08
C THR A 57 -6.93 3.37 1.98
N SER A 58 -5.69 3.66 1.58
CA SER A 58 -4.92 2.77 0.70
C SER A 58 -4.86 1.35 1.29
N LEU A 59 -4.75 1.23 2.61
CA LEU A 59 -4.77 -0.04 3.33
C LEU A 59 -6.07 -0.81 3.06
N GLU A 60 -7.23 -0.19 3.31
CA GLU A 60 -8.53 -0.82 3.11
C GLU A 60 -8.76 -1.20 1.64
N ARG A 61 -8.35 -0.33 0.70
CA ARG A 61 -8.43 -0.61 -0.74
C ARG A 61 -7.57 -1.80 -1.14
N LEU A 62 -6.32 -1.84 -0.68
CA LEU A 62 -5.39 -2.94 -0.95
C LEU A 62 -5.88 -4.24 -0.31
N ARG A 63 -6.40 -4.19 0.91
CA ARG A 63 -7.06 -5.34 1.57
C ARG A 63 -8.27 -5.84 0.77
N GLY A 64 -9.11 -4.93 0.28
CA GLY A 64 -10.24 -5.28 -0.58
C GLY A 64 -9.82 -5.92 -1.92
N ARG A 65 -8.64 -5.56 -2.44
CA ARG A 65 -8.03 -6.19 -3.62
C ARG A 65 -7.31 -7.52 -3.32
N GLY A 66 -7.36 -7.99 -2.07
CA GLY A 66 -6.72 -9.25 -1.65
C GLY A 66 -5.24 -9.16 -1.31
N TRP A 67 -4.66 -7.95 -1.19
CA TRP A 67 -3.27 -7.79 -0.77
C TRP A 67 -3.08 -8.18 0.70
N LEU A 68 -1.99 -8.87 1.00
CA LEU A 68 -1.72 -9.48 2.30
C LEU A 68 -0.55 -8.79 3.03
N PHE A 69 -0.58 -8.77 4.36
CA PHE A 69 0.59 -8.37 5.13
C PHE A 69 1.70 -9.41 4.98
N ALA A 70 2.95 -8.99 5.19
CA ALA A 70 4.10 -9.89 5.20
C ALA A 70 3.87 -11.12 6.08
N LYS A 71 3.30 -10.92 7.28
CA LYS A 71 2.98 -12.00 8.23
C LYS A 71 1.92 -12.99 7.73
N GLU A 72 0.91 -12.52 7.00
CA GLU A 72 -0.15 -13.38 6.47
C GLU A 72 0.39 -14.20 5.30
N LEU A 73 1.15 -13.54 4.41
CA LEU A 73 1.76 -14.23 3.28
C LEU A 73 2.83 -15.22 3.75
N ALA A 74 3.61 -14.86 4.77
CA ALA A 74 4.57 -15.73 5.44
C ALA A 74 3.90 -17.00 5.97
N ARG A 75 2.79 -16.86 6.70
CA ARG A 75 2.01 -18.00 7.20
C ARG A 75 1.44 -18.86 6.08
N ARG A 76 1.00 -18.26 4.97
CA ARG A 76 0.44 -18.98 3.82
C ARG A 76 1.48 -19.77 3.04
N LEU A 77 2.71 -19.28 3.01
CA LEU A 77 3.84 -19.89 2.30
C LEU A 77 4.76 -20.69 3.21
N GLU A 78 4.42 -20.80 4.51
CA GLU A 78 5.22 -21.47 5.54
C GLU A 78 6.68 -20.98 5.61
N VAL A 79 6.88 -19.68 5.38
CA VAL A 79 8.19 -19.00 5.47
C VAL A 79 8.17 -17.91 6.53
N SER A 80 9.33 -17.37 6.87
CA SER A 80 9.43 -16.23 7.79
C SER A 80 9.04 -14.90 7.10
N SER A 81 8.49 -13.95 7.85
CA SER A 81 8.22 -12.59 7.35
C SER A 81 9.47 -11.94 6.75
N THR A 82 10.65 -12.21 7.31
CA THR A 82 11.96 -11.75 6.79
C THR A 82 12.19 -12.21 5.35
N THR A 83 11.83 -13.46 5.03
CA THR A 83 11.89 -14.02 3.68
C THR A 83 10.96 -13.28 2.73
N ILE A 84 9.73 -12.97 3.16
CA ILE A 84 8.78 -12.16 2.37
C ILE A 84 9.36 -10.78 2.08
N HIS A 85 9.96 -10.12 3.07
CA HIS A 85 10.63 -8.82 2.88
C HIS A 85 11.86 -8.92 1.96
N GLN A 86 12.63 -10.01 2.02
CA GLN A 86 13.73 -10.24 1.09
C GLN A 86 13.21 -10.44 -0.34
N TRP A 87 12.19 -11.27 -0.54
CA TRP A 87 11.56 -11.47 -1.85
C TRP A 87 10.96 -10.18 -2.43
N GLY A 88 10.30 -9.37 -1.59
CA GLY A 88 9.83 -8.04 -1.98
C GLY A 88 10.95 -7.09 -2.39
N ARG A 89 12.08 -7.12 -1.67
CA ARG A 89 13.27 -6.32 -2.01
C ARG A 89 13.95 -6.81 -3.29
N ALA A 90 13.94 -8.11 -3.53
CA ALA A 90 14.45 -8.74 -4.75
C ALA A 90 13.51 -8.61 -5.96
N GLY A 91 12.32 -8.00 -5.81
CA GLY A 91 11.34 -7.86 -6.90
C GLY A 91 10.58 -9.13 -7.25
N LEU A 92 10.71 -10.19 -6.45
CA LEU A 92 10.05 -11.48 -6.65
C LEU A 92 8.57 -11.43 -6.24
N LEU A 93 8.24 -10.58 -5.28
CA LEU A 93 6.86 -10.29 -4.87
C LEU A 93 6.51 -8.85 -5.19
N ALA A 94 5.34 -8.65 -5.80
CA ALA A 94 4.76 -7.33 -5.94
C ALA A 94 4.47 -6.75 -4.55
N ARG A 95 5.12 -5.63 -4.25
CA ARG A 95 4.96 -4.89 -2.99
C ARG A 95 4.30 -3.54 -3.26
N LYS A 96 3.34 -3.16 -2.43
CA LYS A 96 2.76 -1.82 -2.41
C LYS A 96 2.92 -1.20 -1.04
N TYR A 97 3.45 0.00 -1.01
CA TYR A 97 3.63 0.76 0.21
C TYR A 97 2.31 1.40 0.61
N TYR A 98 2.03 1.34 1.91
CA TYR A 98 0.99 2.12 2.54
C TYR A 98 1.63 2.73 3.79
N GLY A 99 1.83 4.04 3.81
CA GLY A 99 2.61 4.66 4.89
C GLY A 99 4.10 4.73 4.56
N ASN A 100 4.86 5.17 5.56
CA ASN A 100 6.27 5.51 5.41
C ASN A 100 7.19 4.27 5.29
N ARG A 101 6.80 3.12 5.88
CA ARG A 101 7.65 1.90 5.93
C ARG A 101 6.88 0.57 5.91
N ARG A 102 5.56 0.60 5.74
CA ARG A 102 4.75 -0.62 5.72
C ARG A 102 4.34 -0.94 4.30
N CYS A 103 4.40 -2.21 3.96
CA CYS A 103 4.08 -2.70 2.63
C CYS A 103 3.17 -3.92 2.72
N LEU A 104 2.24 -4.01 1.78
CA LEU A 104 1.44 -5.18 1.52
C LEU A 104 2.02 -5.89 0.29
N TYR A 105 1.75 -7.18 0.21
CA TYR A 105 2.23 -8.06 -0.84
C TYR A 105 1.05 -8.65 -1.61
N GLU A 106 1.25 -8.85 -2.90
CA GLU A 106 0.27 -9.57 -3.72
C GLU A 106 0.13 -11.02 -3.23
N PRO A 107 -1.11 -11.55 -3.16
CA PRO A 107 -1.34 -12.94 -2.78
C PRO A 107 -0.85 -13.88 -3.87
N VAL A 108 0.28 -14.55 -3.63
CA VAL A 108 0.72 -15.67 -4.49
C VAL A 108 0.08 -16.97 -4.01
N LYS A 109 -0.55 -17.70 -4.93
CA LYS A 109 -1.28 -18.94 -4.61
C LYS A 109 -0.34 -20.11 -4.29
N SER A 110 0.80 -20.20 -4.96
CA SER A 110 1.77 -21.27 -4.77
C SER A 110 3.16 -20.80 -5.19
N VAL A 111 4.15 -21.09 -4.35
CA VAL A 111 5.55 -20.82 -4.61
C VAL A 111 6.33 -22.09 -4.31
N LYS A 112 7.16 -22.56 -5.24
CA LYS A 112 8.09 -23.64 -4.95
C LYS A 112 9.28 -23.05 -4.19
N VAL A 113 9.20 -23.08 -2.87
CA VAL A 113 10.30 -22.65 -2.00
C VAL A 113 11.32 -23.79 -1.94
N ARG A 114 12.43 -23.66 -2.68
CA ARG A 114 13.59 -24.54 -2.47
C ARG A 114 14.37 -24.02 -1.26
N SER A 115 14.18 -24.66 -0.12
CA SER A 115 14.99 -24.39 1.07
C SER A 115 16.39 -25.00 0.87
N GLY A 116 17.36 -24.15 0.57
CA GLY A 116 18.76 -24.56 0.61
C GLY A 116 19.20 -24.70 2.07
N LYS A 117 19.52 -25.91 2.53
CA LYS A 117 20.21 -26.10 3.82
C LYS A 117 21.60 -25.45 3.71
N GLY A 118 21.74 -24.23 4.23
CA GLY A 118 23.00 -23.51 4.26
C GLY A 118 22.78 -22.04 4.61
N GLU A 119 23.40 -21.62 5.72
CA GLU A 119 23.34 -20.27 6.26
C GLU A 119 23.60 -19.24 5.14
N ARG A 120 22.61 -18.38 4.85
CA ARG A 120 22.59 -17.30 3.82
C ARG A 120 21.97 -17.61 2.45
N SER A 121 21.38 -18.79 2.21
CA SER A 121 20.67 -19.00 0.93
C SER A 121 19.27 -18.39 0.98
N VAL A 122 19.01 -17.32 0.22
CA VAL A 122 17.65 -16.80 0.02
C VAL A 122 16.85 -17.88 -0.72
N PRO A 123 15.70 -18.32 -0.20
CA PRO A 123 14.95 -19.38 -0.86
C PRO A 123 14.54 -18.90 -2.26
N SER A 124 14.83 -19.71 -3.27
CA SER A 124 14.56 -19.35 -4.66
C SER A 124 13.05 -19.30 -4.90
N PHE A 125 12.57 -18.17 -5.43
CA PHE A 125 11.18 -17.98 -5.81
C PHE A 125 11.02 -18.35 -7.29
N THR A 126 10.21 -19.36 -7.58
CA THR A 126 9.70 -19.59 -8.93
C THR A 126 8.18 -19.46 -8.87
N ARG A 127 7.65 -18.42 -9.54
CA ARG A 127 6.21 -18.26 -9.70
C ARG A 127 5.70 -19.42 -10.55
N ALA A 128 4.85 -20.27 -9.99
CA ALA A 128 4.18 -21.28 -10.81
C ALA A 128 3.40 -20.56 -11.92
N PRO A 129 3.42 -21.05 -13.17
CA PRO A 129 2.55 -20.50 -14.21
C PRO A 129 1.12 -20.59 -13.70
N GLN A 130 0.42 -19.46 -13.64
CA GLN A 130 -1.01 -19.45 -13.36
C GLN A 130 -1.66 -20.13 -14.57
N SER A 131 -2.03 -21.41 -14.45
CA SER A 131 -2.86 -22.06 -15.46
C SER A 131 -4.15 -21.26 -15.59
N ARG A 132 -4.37 -20.77 -16.81
CA ARG A 132 -5.53 -19.99 -17.24
C ARG A 132 -6.75 -20.88 -17.36
#